data_AF-I4KBF0-F1
#
_entry.id   AF-I4KBF0-F1
#
_cell.length_a   1.000
_cell.length_b   1.000
_cell.length_c   1.000
_cell.angle_alpha   90.00
_cell.angle_beta   90.00
_cell.angle_gamma   90.00
#
_symmetry.space_group_name_H-M   'P 1'
#
loop_
_entity.id
_entity.type
_entity.pdbx_description
1 polymer ?
#
loop_
_entity_poly.entity_id
_entity_poly.type
_entity_poly.pdbx_seq_one_letter_code
_entity_poly.pdbx_strand_id
1 'polypeptide(L)' 'MLFQESCLGLNAELDRIVLRRYFEHYSPDAGRWVEYAHSIPIAELVHWIMTHGQLHIESSHDTPNEQATH' A
#
# COMPACT_ATOMS: atom_id res chain seq x y z
N MET A 1 5.30 27.12 5.07
CA MET A 1 5.12 25.82 4.39
C MET A 1 4.71 24.84 5.47
N LEU A 2 3.50 24.26 5.43
CA LEU A 2 3.14 23.17 6.34
C LEU A 2 3.85 21.91 5.84
N PHE A 3 4.62 21.23 6.68
CA PHE A 3 5.12 19.90 6.35
C PHE A 3 3.96 18.89 6.44
N GLN A 4 3.78 18.12 5.37
CA GLN A 4 2.83 17.01 5.33
C GLN A 4 3.55 15.76 4.84
N GLU A 5 3.44 14.68 5.61
CA GLU A 5 3.93 13.36 5.23
C GLU A 5 2.79 12.35 5.29
N SER A 6 2.81 11.36 4.40
CA SER A 6 1.85 10.28 4.36
C SER A 6 2.55 8.94 4.21
N CYS A 7 2.22 7.99 5.08
CA CYS A 7 2.80 6.66 5.10
C CYS A 7 1.69 5.62 5.02
N LEU A 8 1.88 4.60 4.18
CA LEU A 8 1.00 3.44 4.11
C LEU A 8 1.77 2.21 4.59
N GLY A 9 1.19 1.43 5.48
CA GLY A 9 1.84 0.23 6.02
C GLY A 9 0.84 -0.74 6.64
N LEU A 10 1.36 -1.77 7.30
CA LEU A 10 0.57 -2.74 8.06
C LEU A 10 0.58 -2.41 9.55
N ASN A 11 -0.43 -2.87 10.28
CA ASN A 11 -0.39 -2.91 11.74
C ASN A 11 0.50 -4.08 12.23
N ALA A 12 0.72 -4.14 13.55
CA ALA A 12 1.60 -5.16 14.16
C ALA A 12 1.08 -6.59 13.95
N GLU A 13 -0.24 -6.73 13.89
CA GLU A 13 -0.94 -8.00 13.70
C GLU A 13 -1.03 -8.42 12.23
N LEU A 14 -0.55 -7.58 11.31
CA LEU A 14 -0.53 -7.83 9.86
C LEU A 14 -1.90 -8.14 9.25
N ASP A 15 -3.00 -7.71 9.87
CA ASP A 15 -4.37 -7.94 9.41
C ASP A 15 -5.05 -6.67 8.90
N ARG A 16 -4.44 -5.49 9.11
CA ARG A 16 -4.95 -4.19 8.65
C ARG A 16 -3.90 -3.39 7.90
N ILE A 17 -4.35 -2.69 6.86
CA ILE A 17 -3.59 -1.63 6.21
C ILE A 17 -3.91 -0.32 6.91
N VAL A 18 -2.87 0.45 7.23
CA VAL A 18 -2.94 1.71 7.96
C VAL A 18 -2.33 2.83 7.11
N LEU A 19 -3.14 3.86 6.83
CA LEU A 19 -2.68 5.13 6.28
C LEU A 19 -2.48 6.11 7.42
N ARG A 20 -1.23 6.55 7.64
CA ARG A 20 -0.87 7.60 8.60
C ARG A 20 -0.54 8.89 7.87
N ARG A 21 -1.00 10.02 8.40
CA ARG A 21 -0.70 11.36 7.88
C ARG A 21 -0.23 12.25 9.00
N TYR A 22 0.94 12.85 8.82
CA TYR A 22 1.57 13.75 9.79
C TYR A 22 1.44 15.18 9.30
N PHE A 23 0.92 16.05 10.16
CA PHE A 23 0.79 17.47 9.89
C PHE A 23 1.54 18.26 10.95
N GLU A 24 2.43 19.14 10.50
CA GLU A 24 3.03 20.14 11.38
C GLU A 24 2.02 21.28 11.60
N HIS A 25 1.56 21.43 12.83
CA HIS A 25 0.78 22.58 13.25
C HIS A 25 1.76 23.65 13.77
N TYR A 26 1.93 24.70 12.97
CA TYR A 26 2.70 25.87 13.38
C TYR A 26 2.08 26.49 14.63
N SER A 27 2.86 26.59 15.70
CA SER A 27 2.50 27.32 16.91
C SER A 27 3.73 28.11 17.37
N PRO A 28 3.56 29.40 17.74
CA PRO A 28 4.68 30.28 18.08
C PRO A 28 5.48 29.80 19.30
N ASP A 29 4.88 28.96 20.16
CA ASP A 29 5.51 28.50 21.41
C ASP A 29 6.16 27.11 21.29
N ALA A 30 5.77 26.30 20.30
CA ALA A 30 6.32 24.99 19.98
C ALA A 30 5.60 24.39 18.76
N GLY A 31 6.32 23.80 17.81
CA GLY A 31 5.73 23.03 16.72
C GLY A 31 5.00 21.79 17.27
N ARG A 32 3.68 21.70 17.06
CA ARG A 32 2.90 20.51 17.43
C ARG A 32 2.70 19.64 16.20
N TRP A 33 2.90 18.34 16.36
CA TRP A 33 2.64 17.36 15.31
C TRP A 33 1.32 16.65 15.58
N VAL A 34 0.47 16.56 14.56
CA VAL A 34 -0.78 15.80 14.63
C VAL A 34 -0.69 14.61 13.67
N GLU A 35 -0.88 13.40 14.21
CA GLU A 35 -1.02 12.17 13.43
C GLU A 35 -2.51 11.85 13.22
N TYR A 36 -2.90 11.64 11.96
CA TYR A 36 -4.18 11.05 11.61
C TYR A 36 -3.94 9.65 11.03
N ALA A 37 -4.53 8.63 11.65
CA ALA A 37 -4.46 7.25 11.19
C ALA A 37 -5.84 6.75 10.76
N HIS A 38 -5.90 6.15 9.56
CA HIS A 38 -7.07 5.42 9.05
C HIS A 38 -6.66 3.98 8.80
N SER A 39 -7.53 3.01 9.08
CA SER A 39 -7.21 1.60 8.81
C SER A 39 -8.39 0.79 8.30
N ILE A 40 -8.10 -0.17 7.43
CA ILE A 40 -9.06 -1.13 6.90
C ILE A 40 -8.50 -2.55 7.04
N PRO A 41 -9.33 -3.59 7.23
CA PRO A 41 -8.89 -4.98 7.14
C PRO A 41 -8.29 -5.28 5.77
N ILE A 42 -7.19 -6.05 5.74
CA ILE A 42 -6.59 -6.51 4.48
C ILE A 42 -7.59 -7.35 3.68
N ALA A 43 -8.38 -8.19 4.35
CA ALA A 43 -9.38 -9.02 3.71
C ALA A 43 -10.41 -8.20 2.91
N GLU A 44 -10.83 -7.05 3.45
CA GLU A 44 -11.75 -6.15 2.75
C GLU A 44 -11.10 -5.51 1.53
N LEU A 45 -9.83 -5.06 1.65
CA LEU A 45 -9.11 -4.50 0.50
C LEU A 45 -8.90 -5.56 -0.59
N VAL A 46 -8.46 -6.76 -0.22
CA VAL A 46 -8.24 -7.88 -1.16
C VAL A 46 -9.54 -8.21 -1.87
N HIS A 47 -10.65 -8.32 -1.13
CA HIS A 47 -11.96 -8.57 -1.72
C HIS A 47 -12.35 -7.47 -2.71
N TRP A 48 -12.12 -6.20 -2.35
CA TRP A 48 -12.39 -5.06 -3.23
C TRP A 48 -11.52 -5.11 -4.51
N ILE A 49 -10.22 -5.38 -4.38
CA ILE A 49 -9.30 -5.51 -5.54
C ILE A 49 -9.72 -6.66 -6.44
N MET A 50 -10.10 -7.81 -5.88
CA MET A 50 -10.57 -8.94 -6.68
C MET A 50 -11.90 -8.66 -7.39
N THR A 51 -12.75 -7.83 -6.79
CA THR A 51 -14.09 -7.52 -7.32
C THR A 51 -14.05 -6.39 -8.36
N HIS A 52 -13.18 -5.38 -8.17
CA HIS A 52 -13.18 -4.15 -8.96
C HIS A 52 -11.88 -3.87 -9.70
N GLY A 53 -10.80 -4.57 -9.36
CA GLY A 53 -9.50 -4.41 -10.00
C GLY A 53 -9.43 -5.08 -11.37
N GLN A 54 -8.40 -4.74 -12.13
CA GLN A 54 -8.07 -5.39 -13.38
C GLN A 54 -6.95 -6.40 -13.13
N LEU A 55 -7.23 -7.68 -13.38
CA LEU A 55 -6.23 -8.73 -13.32
C LEU A 55 -5.45 -8.74 -14.64
N HIS A 56 -4.15 -8.43 -14.57
CA HIS A 56 -3.23 -8.58 -15.68
C HIS A 56 -2.33 -9.80 -15.42
N ILE A 57 -2.42 -10.82 -16.28
CA ILE A 57 -1.57 -12.01 -16.20
C ILE A 57 -0.55 -11.93 -17.34
N GLU A 58 0.71 -11.72 -17.02
CA GLU A 58 1.81 -11.97 -17.96
C GLU A 58 2.26 -13.42 -17.79
N SER A 59 2.02 -14.26 -18.81
CA SER A 59 2.61 -15.60 -18.84
C SER A 59 4.12 -15.49 -19.05
N SER A 60 4.92 -16.04 -18.14
CA SER A 60 6.34 -16.25 -18.44
C SER A 60 6.42 -17.23 -19.60
N HIS A 61 6.89 -16.79 -20.77
CA HIS A 61 7.24 -17.70 -21.86
C HIS A 61 8.44 -18.54 -21.42
N ASP A 62 8.20 -19.66 -20.75
CA ASP A 62 9.11 -20.80 -20.83
C ASP A 62 8.80 -21.49 -22.16
N THR A 63 9.55 -21.16 -23.20
CA THR A 63 9.71 -22.06 -24.33
C THR A 63 10.90 -22.96 -24.00
N PRO A 64 10.71 -24.25 -23.66
CA PRO A 64 11.77 -25.22 -23.81
C PRO A 64 12.03 -25.29 -25.32
N ASN A 65 13.20 -24.83 -25.75
CA ASN A 65 13.66 -24.99 -27.11
C ASN A 65 13.75 -26.51 -27.37
N GLU A 66 12.73 -27.07 -28.04
CA GLU A 66 12.78 -28.38 -28.70
C GLU A 66 13.79 -28.32 -29.84
N GLN A 67 15.08 -28.28 -29.50
CA GLN A 67 16.16 -28.68 -30.39
C GLN A 67 16.59 -30.09 -30.03
N ALA A 68 15.69 -31.02 -30.27
CA ALA A 68 16.04 -32.38 -30.63
C ALA A 68 15.45 -32.64 -32.01
N THR A 69 16.25 -33.28 -32.87
CA THR A 69 15.91 -33.79 -34.21
C THR A 69 16.08 -32.82 -35.40
N HIS A 70 17.30 -32.72 -35.94
CA HIS A 70 17.68 -33.46 -37.16
C HIS A 70 19.18 -33.34 -37.48
#